data_AF-A0AA92S9H4-F1
#
_entry.id   AF-A0AA92S9H4-F1
#
_cell.length_a   1.000
_cell.length_b   1.000
_cell.length_c   1.000
_cell.angle_alpha   90.00
_cell.angle_beta   90.00
_cell.angle_gamma   90.00
#
_symmetry.space_group_name_H-M   'P 1'
#
loop_
_entity.id
_entity.type
_entity.pdbx_description
1 polymer ?
#
loop_
_entity_poly.entity_id
_entity_poly.type
_entity_poly.pdbx_seq_one_letter_code
_entity_poly.pdbx_strand_id
1 'polypeptide(L)'
;MTEQSLEEKIRQQLKRSAWKLQYEAKKKYRMEIQFTNEKWDIGHTEEVDSQMFVEELLNSLPERERFIIKQVVIEGRSEREVAKRLELSPSRLHACKVQALQRLRNKLILA
;
A
#
# COMPACT_ATOMS: atom_id res chain seq x y z
N MET A 1 8.45 -28.08 -35.04
CA MET A 1 8.16 -26.64 -34.85
C MET A 1 7.19 -26.40 -33.68
N THR A 2 7.42 -27.01 -32.51
CA THR A 2 6.43 -27.02 -31.41
C THR A 2 7.08 -26.91 -30.03
N GLU A 3 8.23 -27.52 -29.79
CA GLU A 3 8.92 -27.46 -28.49
C GLU A 3 9.60 -26.12 -28.21
N GLN A 4 10.31 -25.54 -29.18
CA GLN A 4 11.00 -24.26 -29.00
C GLN A 4 10.04 -23.10 -28.65
N SER A 5 8.82 -23.10 -29.22
CA SER A 5 7.78 -22.11 -28.91
C SER A 5 7.18 -22.31 -27.52
N LEU A 6 7.11 -23.55 -27.03
CA LEU A 6 6.62 -23.85 -25.69
C LEU A 6 7.65 -23.44 -24.63
N GLU A 7 8.93 -23.75 -24.87
CA GLU A 7 10.03 -23.37 -23.99
C GLU A 7 10.15 -21.85 -23.84
N GLU A 8 10.01 -21.11 -24.95
CA GLU A 8 9.99 -19.65 -24.93
C GLU A 8 8.82 -19.08 -24.12
N LYS A 9 7.61 -19.66 -24.26
CA LYS A 9 6.44 -19.26 -23.46
C LYS A 9 6.66 -19.51 -21.97
N ILE A 10 7.24 -20.65 -21.59
CA ILE A 10 7.55 -20.97 -20.19
C ILE A 10 8.61 -20.01 -19.65
N ARG A 11 9.70 -19.75 -20.39
CA ARG A 11 10.71 -18.77 -20.00
C ARG A 11 10.12 -17.37 -19.82
N GLN A 12 9.21 -16.94 -20.69
CA GLN A 12 8.52 -15.66 -20.55
C GLN A 12 7.63 -15.60 -19.30
N GLN A 13 6.89 -16.67 -19.02
CA GLN A 13 6.07 -16.79 -17.81
C GLN A 13 6.92 -16.76 -16.53
N LEU A 14 8.05 -17.47 -16.54
CA LEU A 14 8.99 -17.50 -15.42
C LEU A 14 9.59 -16.11 -15.18
N LYS A 15 10.05 -15.43 -16.24
CA LYS A 15 10.55 -14.04 -16.16
C LYS A 15 9.51 -13.08 -15.59
N ARG A 16 8.25 -13.19 -16.03
CA ARG A 16 7.15 -12.35 -15.50
C ARG A 16 6.88 -12.62 -14.02
N SER A 17 6.88 -13.88 -13.62
CA SER A 17 6.66 -14.27 -12.22
C SER A 17 7.81 -13.82 -11.32
N ALA A 18 9.06 -14.02 -11.76
CA ALA A 18 10.25 -13.52 -11.08
C ALA A 18 10.24 -11.98 -10.96
N TRP A 19 9.85 -11.27 -12.03
CA TRP A 19 9.73 -9.82 -12.00
C TRP A 19 8.66 -9.35 -11.00
N LYS A 20 7.51 -10.00 -10.93
CA LYS A 20 6.46 -9.69 -9.94
C LYS A 20 7.00 -9.87 -8.52
N LEU A 21 7.64 -11.01 -8.25
CA LEU A 21 8.23 -11.31 -6.94
C LEU A 21 9.28 -10.26 -6.54
N GLN A 22 10.19 -9.93 -7.47
CA GLN A 22 11.21 -8.92 -7.22
C GLN A 22 10.62 -7.52 -7.05
N TYR A 23 9.59 -7.18 -7.82
CA TYR A 23 8.89 -5.90 -7.71
C TYR A 23 8.15 -5.79 -6.38
N GLU A 24 7.48 -6.85 -5.93
CA GLU A 24 6.83 -6.92 -4.61
C GLU A 24 7.85 -6.78 -3.48
N ALA A 25 8.97 -7.51 -3.55
CA ALA A 25 10.06 -7.39 -2.57
C ALA A 25 10.64 -5.96 -2.54
N LYS A 26 10.93 -5.38 -3.72
CA LYS A 26 11.40 -3.98 -3.82
C LYS A 26 10.34 -2.96 -3.39
N LYS A 27 9.05 -3.26 -3.60
CA LYS A 27 7.95 -2.40 -3.17
C LYS A 27 7.83 -2.42 -1.65
N LYS A 28 7.89 -3.59 -1.02
CA LYS A 28 7.97 -3.73 0.45
C LYS A 28 9.19 -2.99 0.98
N TYR A 29 10.38 -3.27 0.43
CA TYR A 29 11.61 -2.58 0.81
C TYR A 29 11.54 -1.05 0.67
N ARG A 30 10.88 -0.51 -0.37
CA ARG A 30 10.72 0.95 -0.55
C ARG A 30 9.59 1.55 0.27
N MET A 31 8.60 0.75 0.67
CA MET A 31 7.53 1.16 1.59
C MET A 31 8.03 1.18 3.04
N GLU A 32 9.21 0.61 3.31
CA GLU A 32 9.83 0.51 4.62
C GLU A 32 11.06 1.46 4.69
N ILE A 33 11.35 2.32 5.69
CA ILE A 33 11.13 2.24 7.14
C ILE A 33 10.78 0.82 7.51
N GLN A 34 11.80 0.03 7.75
CA GLN A 34 11.68 -1.30 8.30
C GLN A 34 10.79 -1.17 9.55
N PHE A 35 9.49 -1.40 9.41
CA PHE A 35 8.67 -1.80 10.53
C PHE A 35 9.23 -3.17 10.83
N THR A 36 10.32 -3.18 11.61
CA THR A 36 10.82 -4.40 12.19
C THR A 36 9.60 -5.05 12.80
N ASN A 37 9.37 -6.32 12.47
CA ASN A 37 8.31 -7.11 13.08
C ASN A 37 8.59 -7.34 14.59
N GLU A 38 9.58 -6.63 15.14
CA GLU A 38 9.66 -6.24 16.53
C GLU A 38 8.34 -5.59 16.88
N LYS A 39 7.44 -6.40 17.44
CA LYS A 39 6.41 -5.86 18.31
C LYS A 39 7.15 -5.07 19.37
N TRP A 40 7.06 -3.76 19.29
CA TRP A 40 7.42 -2.91 20.41
C TRP A 40 6.48 -3.37 21.54
N ASP A 41 7.01 -3.70 22.70
CA ASP A 41 6.20 -3.97 23.89
C ASP A 41 5.70 -2.61 24.38
N ILE A 42 4.77 -2.05 23.64
CA ILE A 42 4.06 -0.83 23.98
C ILE A 42 2.97 -1.28 24.95
N GLY A 43 2.94 -0.73 26.17
CA GLY A 43 1.95 -1.14 27.16
C GLY A 43 0.52 -1.04 26.59
N HIS A 44 -0.39 -1.91 27.03
CA HIS A 44 -1.74 -2.03 26.42
C HIS A 44 -2.52 -0.70 26.35
N THR A 45 -2.30 0.21 27.30
CA THR A 45 -2.87 1.56 27.28
C THR A 45 -2.31 2.44 26.15
N GLU A 46 -1.01 2.38 25.90
CA GLU A 46 -0.34 3.12 24.82
C GLU A 46 -0.71 2.56 23.44
N GLU A 47 -0.98 1.26 23.31
CA GLU A 47 -1.55 0.68 22.09
C GLU A 47 -2.94 1.23 21.78
N VAL A 48 -3.82 1.31 22.79
CA VAL A 48 -5.19 1.84 22.61
C VAL A 48 -5.15 3.32 22.26
N ASP A 49 -4.33 4.12 22.95
CA ASP A 49 -4.16 5.54 22.65
C ASP A 49 -3.61 5.76 21.25
N SER A 50 -2.66 4.92 20.82
CA SER A 50 -2.09 4.95 19.46
C SER A 50 -3.14 4.62 18.39
N GLN A 51 -3.98 3.61 18.63
CA GLN A 51 -5.07 3.25 17.71
C GLN A 51 -6.11 4.37 17.61
N MET A 52 -6.50 4.96 18.74
CA MET A 52 -7.45 6.07 18.78
C MET A 52 -6.91 7.28 18.01
N PHE A 53 -5.63 7.62 18.22
CA PHE A 53 -4.96 8.70 17.49
C PHE A 53 -4.92 8.45 15.98
N VAL A 54 -4.61 7.23 15.54
CA VAL A 54 -4.61 6.86 14.12
C VAL A 54 -6.03 6.99 13.52
N GLU A 55 -7.06 6.55 14.24
CA GLU A 55 -8.44 6.68 13.79
C GLU A 55 -8.88 8.15 13.67
N GLU A 56 -8.55 9.00 14.64
CA GLU A 56 -8.81 10.44 14.57
C GLU A 56 -8.11 11.08 13.36
N LEU A 57 -6.85 10.72 13.12
CA LEU A 57 -6.07 11.22 12.00
C LEU A 57 -6.69 10.81 10.65
N LEU A 58 -7.16 9.56 10.54
CA LEU A 58 -7.87 9.07 9.36
C LEU A 58 -9.25 9.73 9.18
N ASN A 59 -10.00 9.92 10.27
CA ASN A 59 -11.31 10.58 10.25
C ASN A 59 -11.21 12.04 9.81
N SER A 60 -10.04 12.64 9.99
CA SER A 60 -9.72 13.98 9.55
C SER A 60 -9.53 14.13 8.03
N LEU A 61 -9.48 13.01 7.29
CA LEU A 61 -9.44 12.99 5.83
C LEU A 61 -10.86 12.94 5.23
N PRO A 62 -11.05 13.44 3.99
CA PRO A 62 -12.28 13.19 3.23
C PRO A 62 -12.57 11.68 3.10
N GLU A 63 -13.85 11.30 3.12
CA GLU A 63 -14.32 9.90 3.06
C GLU A 63 -13.57 9.05 2.03
N ARG A 64 -13.44 9.59 0.81
CA ARG A 64 -12.81 8.91 -0.31
C ARG A 64 -11.30 8.72 -0.10
N GLU A 65 -10.61 9.72 0.44
CA GLU A 65 -9.18 9.64 0.76
C GLU A 65 -8.93 8.64 1.89
N ARG A 66 -9.75 8.70 2.95
CA ARG A 66 -9.73 7.73 4.06
C ARG A 66 -9.92 6.30 3.57
N PHE A 67 -10.91 6.06 2.70
CA PHE A 67 -11.16 4.74 2.12
C PHE A 67 -9.96 4.23 1.32
N ILE A 68 -9.35 5.08 0.48
CA ILE A 68 -8.17 4.71 -0.32
C ILE A 68 -6.99 4.36 0.58
N ILE A 69 -6.71 5.15 1.62
CA ILE A 69 -5.62 4.86 2.56
C ILE A 69 -5.87 3.54 3.31
N LYS A 70 -7.10 3.31 3.80
CA LYS A 70 -7.45 2.07 4.49
C LYS A 70 -7.25 0.84 3.60
N GLN A 71 -7.72 0.89 2.36
CA GLN A 71 -7.62 -0.25 1.45
C GLN A 71 -6.19 -0.49 0.93
N VAL A 72 -5.45 0.57 0.60
CA VAL A 72 -4.15 0.44 -0.08
C VAL A 72 -2.98 0.36 0.90
N VAL A 73 -3.02 1.13 1.99
CA VAL A 73 -1.90 1.26 2.93
C VAL A 73 -2.08 0.31 4.11
N ILE A 74 -3.25 0.31 4.75
CA ILE A 74 -3.50 -0.53 5.93
C ILE A 74 -3.77 -1.99 5.52
N GLU A 75 -4.69 -2.22 4.58
CA GLU A 75 -5.05 -3.57 4.11
C GLU A 75 -4.10 -4.12 3.02
N GLY A 76 -3.19 -3.30 2.50
CA GLY A 76 -2.18 -3.72 1.52
C GLY A 76 -2.72 -4.10 0.13
N ARG A 77 -3.95 -3.73 -0.23
CA ARG A 77 -4.55 -4.07 -1.55
C ARG A 77 -3.86 -3.34 -2.70
N SER A 78 -3.98 -3.89 -3.91
CA SER A 78 -3.42 -3.28 -5.11
C SER A 78 -4.16 -1.99 -5.47
N GLU A 79 -3.41 -0.93 -5.78
CA GLU A 79 -3.97 0.33 -6.31
C GLU A 79 -4.86 0.10 -7.53
N ARG A 80 -4.54 -0.89 -8.38
CA ARG A 80 -5.35 -1.21 -9.56
C ARG A 80 -6.70 -1.82 -9.20
N GLU A 81 -6.73 -2.67 -8.18
CA GLU A 81 -7.96 -3.32 -7.71
C GLU A 81 -8.89 -2.31 -7.05
N VAL A 82 -8.32 -1.45 -6.19
CA VAL A 82 -9.08 -0.37 -5.54
C VAL A 82 -9.54 0.67 -6.57
N ALA A 83 -8.72 0.98 -7.58
CA ALA A 83 -9.09 1.90 -8.65
C ALA A 83 -10.26 1.37 -9.48
N LYS A 84 -10.24 0.07 -9.81
CA LYS A 84 -11.35 -0.59 -10.50
C LYS A 84 -12.64 -0.56 -9.67
N ARG A 85 -12.56 -0.77 -8.36
CA ARG A 85 -13.72 -0.72 -7.45
C ARG A 85 -14.33 0.68 -7.32
N LEU A 86 -13.51 1.72 -7.46
CA LEU A 86 -13.94 3.12 -7.40
C LEU A 86 -14.22 3.73 -8.77
N GLU A 87 -14.13 2.95 -9.85
CA GLU A 87 -14.26 3.42 -11.24
C GLU A 87 -13.28 4.56 -11.59
N LEU A 88 -12.05 4.47 -11.08
CA LEU A 88 -10.98 5.46 -11.28
C LEU A 88 -9.87 4.93 -12.15
N SER A 89 -9.16 5.85 -12.80
CA SER A 89 -7.87 5.52 -13.38
C SER A 89 -6.84 5.24 -12.27
N PRO A 90 -5.92 4.27 -12.46
CA PRO A 90 -4.85 4.00 -11.50
C PRO A 90 -4.02 5.25 -11.16
N SER A 91 -3.76 6.11 -12.16
CA SER A 91 -3.04 7.37 -11.97
C SER A 91 -3.79 8.34 -11.05
N ARG A 92 -5.12 8.42 -11.18
CA ARG A 92 -5.94 9.30 -10.33
C ARG A 92 -6.03 8.79 -8.90
N LEU A 93 -6.09 7.46 -8.72
CA LEU A 93 -6.02 6.86 -7.39
C LEU A 93 -4.66 7.12 -6.74
N HIS A 94 -3.57 6.96 -7.50
CA HIS A 94 -2.22 7.25 -7.02
C HIS A 94 -2.08 8.71 -6.55
N ALA A 95 -2.56 9.67 -7.36
CA ALA A 95 -2.55 11.09 -6.98
C ALA A 95 -3.35 11.35 -5.69
N CYS A 96 -4.54 10.74 -5.56
CA CYS A 96 -5.37 10.86 -4.37
C CYS A 96 -4.70 10.28 -3.12
N LYS A 97 -4.03 9.11 -3.26
CA LYS A 97 -3.24 8.50 -2.19
C LYS A 97 -2.10 9.42 -1.74
N VAL A 98 -1.34 9.99 -2.69
CA VAL A 98 -0.23 10.91 -2.37
C VAL A 98 -0.74 12.16 -1.67
N GLN A 99 -1.86 12.74 -2.15
CA GLN A 99 -2.49 13.90 -1.50
C GLN A 99 -2.95 13.60 -0.07
N ALA A 100 -3.61 12.47 0.14
CA ALA A 100 -4.06 12.03 1.46
C ALA A 100 -2.88 11.85 2.43
N LEU A 101 -1.80 11.19 2.00
CA LEU A 101 -0.58 11.04 2.81
C LEU A 101 0.07 12.38 3.12
N GLN A 102 0.10 13.33 2.16
CA GLN A 102 0.64 14.66 2.40
C GLN A 102 -0.19 15.44 3.43
N ARG A 103 -1.52 15.31 3.40
CA ARG A 103 -2.41 15.91 4.41
C ARG A 103 -2.15 15.33 5.80
N LEU A 104 -2.03 14.00 5.91
CA LEU A 104 -1.69 13.33 7.17
C LEU A 104 -0.33 13.81 7.69
N ARG A 105 0.69 13.85 6.82
CA ARG A 105 2.03 14.35 7.16
C ARG A 105 2.00 15.78 7.71
N ASN A 106 1.28 16.67 7.03
CA ASN A 106 1.19 18.06 7.46
C ASN A 106 0.50 18.19 8.82
N LYS A 107 -0.50 17.36 9.11
CA LYS A 107 -1.14 17.32 10.44
C LYS A 107 -0.18 16.82 11.52
N LEU A 108 0.63 15.79 11.22
CA LEU A 108 1.62 15.28 12.18
C LEU A 108 2.77 16.25 12.46
N ILE A 109 3.12 17.13 11.52
CA ILE A 109 4.16 18.14 11.71
C ILE A 109 3.63 19.37 12.46
N LEU A 110 2.32 19.62 12.40
CA LEU A 110 1.66 20.79 13.00
C LEU A 110 0.92 20.47 14.32
N ALA A 111 0.83 19.20 14.72
CA ALA A 111 0.30 18.74 15.99
C ALA A 111 1.43 18.59 17.01
#